data_AF-A0A1V2Z8S1-F1
#
_entry.id   AF-A0A1V2Z8S1-F1
#
_cell.length_a   1.000
_cell.length_b   1.000
_cell.length_c   1.000
_cell.angle_alpha   90.00
_cell.angle_beta   90.00
_cell.angle_gamma   90.00
#
_symmetry.space_group_name_H-M   'P 1'
#
loop_
_entity.id
_entity.type
_entity.pdbx_description
1 polymer ?
#
loop_
_entity_poly.entity_id
_entity_poly.type
_entity_poly.pdbx_seq_one_letter_code
_entity_poly.pdbx_strand_id
1 'polypeptide(L)'
;GLRRLGRTEAITELLDFGVSPHAPGQGALAIEVRDEEPSDELRAALAAVEHPPTRAAITAERSLLAALEAGCAAPIGATGSVVGDEVVLHGVVFATDGTASLSQEVRQPIGDGSPDEGRLRSDSQYGGRELPVVEAAFRCGSLLADALLGAGAAQLAPLGASS
;
A
#
# COMPACT_ATOMS: atom_id res chain seq x y z
N GLY A 1 12.45 2.45 -12.62
CA GLY A 1 13.72 1.89 -13.12
C GLY A 1 14.35 2.77 -14.17
N LEU A 2 13.86 2.72 -15.42
CA LEU A 2 14.48 3.37 -16.59
C LEU A 2 14.84 4.86 -16.40
N ARG A 3 13.95 5.66 -15.80
CA ARG A 3 14.25 7.07 -15.46
C ARG A 3 15.49 7.24 -14.58
N ARG A 4 15.67 6.39 -13.56
CA ARG A 4 16.84 6.43 -12.66
C ARG A 4 18.14 6.06 -13.39
N LEU A 5 18.04 5.24 -14.43
CA LEU A 5 19.16 4.80 -15.25
C LEU A 5 19.44 5.74 -16.44
N GLY A 6 18.70 6.84 -16.57
CA GLY A 6 18.83 7.74 -17.72
C GLY A 6 18.44 7.10 -19.05
N ARG A 7 17.58 6.07 -19.03
CA ARG A 7 17.20 5.24 -20.19
C ARG A 7 15.76 5.49 -20.66
N THR A 8 15.30 6.73 -20.62
CA THR A 8 13.91 7.08 -20.96
C THR A 8 13.58 6.90 -22.44
N GLU A 9 14.59 6.97 -23.31
CA GLU A 9 14.48 6.71 -24.74
C GLU A 9 14.07 5.27 -25.07
N ALA A 10 14.22 4.34 -24.12
CA ALA A 10 13.76 2.96 -24.27
C ALA A 10 12.26 2.79 -23.99
N ILE A 11 11.57 3.82 -23.46
CA ILE A 11 10.14 3.75 -23.15
C ILE A 11 9.36 3.97 -24.45
N THR A 12 8.73 2.90 -24.96
CA THR A 12 7.86 2.98 -26.14
C THR A 12 6.45 3.44 -25.79
N GLU A 13 5.99 3.13 -24.58
CA GLU A 13 4.66 3.45 -24.08
C GLU A 13 4.68 3.56 -22.56
N LEU A 14 3.87 4.46 -22.01
CA LEU A 14 3.55 4.53 -20.58
C LEU A 14 2.14 3.97 -20.39
N LEU A 15 2.04 2.86 -19.68
CA LEU A 15 0.75 2.26 -19.33
C LEU A 15 0.06 3.11 -18.26
N ASP A 16 -1.24 3.37 -18.44
CA ASP A 16 -2.04 4.15 -17.50
C ASP A 16 -2.38 3.32 -16.25
N PHE A 17 -1.99 3.84 -15.08
CA PHE A 17 -2.21 3.20 -13.78
C PHE A 17 -3.68 3.20 -13.34
N GLY A 18 -4.53 4.03 -13.95
CA GLY A 18 -5.97 3.97 -13.73
C GLY A 18 -6.62 2.70 -14.32
N VAL A 19 -5.98 2.09 -15.33
CA VAL A 19 -6.46 0.86 -15.99
C VAL A 19 -5.66 -0.37 -15.54
N SER A 20 -4.38 -0.19 -15.18
CA SER A 20 -3.50 -1.27 -14.73
C SER A 20 -2.75 -0.83 -13.48
N PRO A 21 -3.28 -1.12 -12.27
CA PRO A 21 -2.56 -0.82 -11.05
C PRO A 21 -1.21 -1.56 -11.05
N HIS A 22 -0.21 -0.88 -10.51
CA HIS A 22 1.17 -1.35 -10.55
C HIS A 22 1.45 -2.36 -9.43
N ALA A 23 2.66 -2.94 -9.43
CA ALA A 23 3.08 -3.74 -8.28
C ALA A 23 3.08 -2.85 -7.00
N PRO A 24 2.59 -3.34 -5.86
CA PRO A 24 2.64 -2.63 -4.59
C PRO A 24 4.06 -2.13 -4.27
N GLY A 25 4.22 -0.85 -3.95
CA GLY A 25 5.53 -0.23 -3.70
C GLY A 25 6.29 0.21 -4.94
N GLN A 26 5.76 0.02 -6.15
CA GLN A 26 6.51 0.29 -7.38
C GLN A 26 6.91 1.77 -7.49
N GLY A 27 8.21 2.00 -7.63
CA GLY A 27 8.76 3.34 -7.81
C GLY A 27 9.11 4.06 -6.51
N ALA A 28 8.63 3.61 -5.35
CA ALA A 28 9.08 4.11 -4.06
C ALA A 28 10.50 3.63 -3.72
N LEU A 29 11.16 4.32 -2.80
CA LEU A 29 12.37 3.86 -2.12
C LEU A 29 12.08 3.88 -0.63
N ALA A 30 12.48 2.82 0.07
CA ALA A 30 12.38 2.72 1.52
C ALA A 30 13.79 2.67 2.12
N ILE A 31 13.92 3.21 3.32
CA ILE A 31 15.13 3.09 4.14
C ILE A 31 14.80 2.13 5.28
N GLU A 32 15.54 1.04 5.36
CA GLU A 32 15.46 0.10 6.47
C GLU A 32 16.54 0.44 7.50
N VAL A 33 16.16 0.47 8.76
CA VAL A 33 17.05 0.71 9.90
C VAL A 33 16.88 -0.41 10.92
N ARG A 34 17.85 -0.56 11.83
CA ARG A 34 17.72 -1.53 12.93
C ARG A 34 16.57 -1.15 13.85
N ASP A 35 15.95 -2.15 14.47
CA ASP A 35 14.83 -2.03 15.41
C ASP A 35 15.23 -1.45 16.80
N GLU A 36 16.50 -1.09 16.95
CA GLU A 36 17.01 -0.39 18.14
C GLU A 36 16.52 1.06 18.15
N GLU A 37 16.42 1.67 19.33
CA GLU A 37 16.00 3.07 19.45
C GLU A 37 16.94 3.99 18.64
N PRO A 38 16.46 4.63 17.57
CA PRO A 38 17.31 5.39 16.69
C PRO A 38 17.77 6.68 17.39
N SER A 39 19.02 7.08 17.16
CA SER A 39 19.51 8.36 17.66
C SER A 39 18.66 9.52 17.13
N ASP A 40 18.62 10.63 17.85
CA ASP A 40 17.85 11.80 17.44
C ASP A 40 18.30 12.34 16.08
N GLU A 41 19.60 12.25 15.77
CA GLU A 41 20.16 12.60 14.46
C GLU A 41 19.63 11.71 13.35
N LEU A 42 19.56 10.39 13.58
CA LEU A 42 19.01 9.44 12.61
C LEU A 42 17.51 9.70 12.40
N ARG A 43 16.76 9.94 13.47
CA ARG A 43 15.33 10.26 13.39
C ARG A 43 15.08 11.54 12.58
N ALA A 44 15.87 12.58 12.82
CA ALA A 44 15.79 13.83 12.08
C ALA A 44 16.15 13.65 10.60
N ALA A 45 17.18 12.86 10.29
CA ALA A 45 17.57 12.56 8.92
C ALA A 45 16.50 11.79 8.16
N LEU A 46 15.89 10.76 8.78
CA LEU A 46 14.78 10.00 8.19
C LEU A 46 13.55 10.89 7.95
N ALA A 47 13.18 11.73 8.92
CA ALA A 47 12.07 12.66 8.77
C ALA A 47 12.29 13.67 7.64
N ALA A 48 13.54 14.08 7.38
CA ALA A 48 13.87 15.03 6.32
C ALA A 48 13.72 14.47 4.89
N VAL A 49 13.76 13.14 4.73
CA VAL A 49 13.62 12.47 3.42
C VAL A 49 12.28 11.75 3.25
N GLU A 50 11.45 11.73 4.30
CA GLU A 50 10.11 11.16 4.27
C GLU A 50 9.18 12.00 3.38
N HIS A 51 8.36 11.32 2.57
CA HIS A 51 7.33 11.96 1.77
C HIS A 51 5.95 11.42 2.20
N PRO A 52 5.20 12.14 3.05
CA PRO A 52 3.98 11.63 3.68
C PRO A 52 2.92 11.07 2.71
N PRO A 53 2.62 11.70 1.55
CA PRO A 53 1.69 11.12 0.59
C PRO A 53 2.15 9.78 0.02
N THR A 54 3.45 9.62 -0.25
CA THR A 54 4.01 8.34 -0.71
C THR A 54 3.97 7.31 0.40
N ARG A 55 4.30 7.68 1.65
CA ARG A 55 4.20 6.77 2.79
C ARG A 55 2.78 6.23 2.93
N ALA A 56 1.76 7.09 2.88
CA ALA A 56 0.37 6.68 2.95
C ALA A 56 -0.02 5.73 1.81
N ALA A 57 0.31 6.07 0.56
CA ALA A 57 0.05 5.20 -0.59
C ALA A 57 0.67 3.81 -0.41
N ILE A 58 1.96 3.75 -0.05
CA ILE A 58 2.67 2.48 0.12
C ILE A 58 2.16 1.70 1.33
N THR A 59 1.80 2.38 2.43
CA THR A 59 1.16 1.72 3.58
C THR A 59 -0.14 1.04 3.15
N ALA A 60 -1.01 1.73 2.41
CA ALA A 60 -2.27 1.16 1.93
C ALA A 60 -2.05 -0.07 1.04
N GLU A 61 -1.14 0.04 0.06
CA GLU A 61 -0.77 -1.03 -0.86
C GLU A 61 -0.18 -2.26 -0.13
N ARG A 62 0.70 -2.05 0.86
CA ARG A 62 1.31 -3.14 1.63
C ARG A 62 0.36 -3.77 2.62
N SER A 63 -0.51 -2.98 3.25
CA SER A 63 -1.56 -3.49 4.14
C SER A 63 -2.55 -4.39 3.39
N LEU A 64 -2.89 -4.03 2.14
CA LEU A 64 -3.67 -4.91 1.26
C LEU A 64 -2.98 -6.27 1.06
N LEU A 65 -1.69 -6.27 0.67
CA LEU A 65 -0.95 -7.52 0.46
C LEU A 65 -0.88 -8.38 1.73
N ALA A 66 -0.61 -7.75 2.86
CA ALA A 66 -0.54 -8.43 4.15
C ALA A 66 -1.89 -9.06 4.52
N ALA A 67 -2.99 -8.31 4.34
CA ALA A 67 -4.34 -8.78 4.65
C ALA A 67 -4.84 -9.88 3.70
N LEU A 68 -4.39 -9.89 2.44
CA LEU A 68 -4.66 -10.97 1.50
C LEU A 68 -3.80 -12.23 1.74
N GLU A 69 -2.87 -12.19 2.70
CA GLU A 69 -1.84 -13.22 2.93
C GLU A 69 -1.09 -13.57 1.64
N ALA A 70 -0.91 -12.56 0.78
CA ALA A 70 -0.40 -12.75 -0.56
C ALA A 70 1.13 -12.87 -0.55
N GLY A 71 1.65 -13.95 -1.12
CA GLY A 71 3.10 -14.08 -1.37
C GLY A 71 3.59 -13.10 -2.44
N CYS A 72 4.91 -12.87 -2.51
CA CYS A 72 5.54 -11.93 -3.45
C CYS A 72 5.24 -12.19 -4.93
N ALA A 73 4.78 -13.39 -5.29
CA ALA A 73 4.45 -13.79 -6.65
C ALA A 73 2.93 -13.78 -6.93
N ALA A 74 2.11 -13.33 -5.99
CA ALA A 74 0.67 -13.24 -6.20
C ALA A 74 0.36 -12.24 -7.33
N PRO A 75 -0.55 -12.57 -8.26
CA PRO A 75 -0.88 -11.73 -9.40
C PRO A 75 -1.82 -10.57 -8.99
N ILE A 76 -1.29 -9.67 -8.16
CA ILE A 76 -2.02 -8.55 -7.55
C ILE A 76 -1.37 -7.24 -8.00
N GLY A 77 -2.21 -6.29 -8.43
CA GLY A 77 -1.83 -4.90 -8.61
C GLY A 77 -2.51 -4.02 -7.56
N ALA A 78 -1.82 -3.01 -7.05
CA ALA A 78 -2.40 -2.02 -6.16
C ALA A 78 -1.79 -0.63 -6.38
N THR A 79 -2.64 0.39 -6.37
CA THR A 79 -2.24 1.79 -6.51
C THR A 79 -2.96 2.62 -5.46
N GLY A 80 -2.20 3.14 -4.50
CA GLY A 80 -2.68 4.03 -3.45
C GLY A 80 -2.44 5.50 -3.81
N SER A 81 -3.34 6.37 -3.38
CA SER A 81 -3.17 7.82 -3.49
C SER A 81 -3.88 8.56 -2.36
N VAL A 82 -3.43 9.80 -2.11
CA VAL A 82 -4.13 10.74 -1.22
C VAL A 82 -4.81 11.77 -2.10
N VAL A 83 -6.13 11.87 -2.01
CA VAL A 83 -6.97 12.79 -2.80
C VAL A 83 -7.80 13.63 -1.84
N GLY A 84 -7.46 14.92 -1.71
CA GLY A 84 -8.11 15.79 -0.74
C GLY A 84 -7.87 15.30 0.69
N ASP A 85 -8.97 14.97 1.38
CA ASP A 85 -9.01 14.44 2.74
C ASP A 85 -9.25 12.93 2.79
N GLU A 86 -9.02 12.20 1.69
CA GLU A 86 -9.19 10.75 1.62
C GLU A 86 -7.91 10.03 1.16
N VAL A 87 -7.72 8.81 1.66
CA VAL A 87 -6.86 7.81 1.04
C VAL A 87 -7.72 6.96 0.10
N VAL A 88 -7.32 6.86 -1.16
CA VAL A 88 -7.98 6.04 -2.18
C VAL A 88 -7.04 4.91 -2.56
N LEU A 89 -7.53 3.67 -2.50
CA LEU A 89 -6.80 2.48 -2.91
C LEU A 89 -7.58 1.70 -3.94
N HIS A 90 -6.98 1.53 -5.12
CA HIS A 90 -7.47 0.63 -6.15
C HIS A 90 -6.64 -0.65 -6.14
N GLY A 91 -7.29 -1.81 -6.20
CA GLY A 91 -6.62 -3.11 -6.21
C GLY A 91 -7.27 -4.06 -7.20
N VAL A 92 -6.46 -4.91 -7.80
CA VAL A 92 -6.89 -5.93 -8.75
C VAL A 92 -6.19 -7.25 -8.46
N VAL A 93 -6.94 -8.34 -8.62
CA VAL A 93 -6.42 -9.72 -8.59
C VAL A 93 -6.64 -10.33 -9.96
N PHE A 94 -5.60 -10.90 -10.55
CA PHE A 94 -5.71 -11.64 -11.82
C PHE A 94 -5.71 -13.14 -11.56
N ALA A 95 -6.35 -13.90 -12.46
CA ALA A 95 -6.15 -15.34 -12.52
C ALA A 95 -4.68 -15.64 -12.89
N THR A 96 -4.15 -16.76 -12.40
CA THR A 96 -2.75 -17.15 -12.67
C THR A 96 -2.47 -17.42 -14.16
N ASP A 97 -3.51 -17.75 -14.93
CA ASP A 97 -3.47 -17.91 -16.39
C ASP A 97 -3.81 -16.62 -17.16
N GLY A 98 -4.10 -15.52 -16.46
CA GLY A 98 -4.46 -14.22 -17.03
C GLY A 98 -5.85 -14.15 -17.68
N THR A 99 -6.68 -15.18 -17.55
CA THR A 99 -7.99 -15.24 -18.24
C THR A 99 -9.08 -14.40 -17.60
N ALA A 100 -8.90 -14.06 -16.31
CA ALA A 100 -9.86 -13.28 -15.55
C ALA A 100 -9.15 -12.28 -14.63
N SER A 101 -9.89 -11.24 -14.24
CA SER A 101 -9.46 -10.27 -13.25
C SER A 101 -10.64 -9.78 -12.42
N LEU A 102 -10.37 -9.37 -11.19
CA LEU A 102 -11.33 -8.78 -10.28
C LEU A 102 -10.70 -7.55 -9.64
N SER A 103 -11.34 -6.40 -9.81
CA SER A 103 -10.90 -5.13 -9.25
C SER A 103 -11.90 -4.55 -8.26
N GLN A 104 -11.39 -3.86 -7.26
CA GLN A 104 -12.17 -3.10 -6.28
C GLN A 104 -11.47 -1.77 -5.97
N GLU A 105 -12.24 -0.79 -5.50
CA GLU A 105 -11.73 0.49 -4.99
C GLU A 105 -12.31 0.75 -3.60
N VAL A 106 -11.48 1.23 -2.69
CA VAL A 106 -11.90 1.71 -1.37
C VAL A 106 -11.39 3.12 -1.15
N ARG A 107 -12.20 3.94 -0.47
CA ARG A 107 -11.84 5.28 0.00
C ARG A 107 -11.95 5.33 1.51
N GLN A 108 -10.99 5.97 2.17
CA GLN A 108 -10.97 6.16 3.60
C GLN A 108 -10.70 7.63 3.95
N PRO A 109 -11.62 8.31 4.65
CA PRO A 109 -11.37 9.63 5.18
C PRO A 109 -10.15 9.64 6.09
N ILE A 110 -9.33 10.69 5.97
CA ILE A 110 -8.24 10.99 6.88
C ILE A 110 -8.87 11.60 8.12
N GLY A 111 -8.89 10.84 9.21
CA GLY A 111 -9.41 11.33 10.49
C GLY A 111 -8.69 12.58 10.98
N ASP A 112 -9.35 13.32 11.86
CA ASP A 112 -8.79 14.52 12.51
C ASP A 112 -7.72 14.22 13.59
N GLY A 113 -7.41 12.93 13.81
CA GLY A 113 -6.49 12.46 14.83
C GLY A 113 -7.11 12.27 16.22
N SER A 114 -8.44 12.38 16.34
CA SER A 114 -9.15 11.97 17.54
C SER A 114 -8.99 10.46 17.79
N PRO A 115 -8.78 10.02 19.04
CA PRO A 115 -8.70 8.60 19.34
C PRO A 115 -10.08 7.93 19.19
N ASP A 116 -10.19 7.01 18.23
CA ASP A 116 -11.35 6.14 18.08
C ASP A 116 -11.34 5.03 19.15
N GLU A 117 -12.47 4.77 19.80
CA GLU A 117 -12.59 3.87 20.97
C GLU A 117 -12.41 2.38 20.61
N GLY A 118 -12.37 2.03 19.31
CA GLY A 118 -12.18 0.67 18.79
C GLY A 118 -10.78 0.34 18.27
N ARG A 119 -9.76 1.20 18.50
CA ARG A 119 -8.44 1.13 17.84
C ARG A 119 -7.66 -0.13 18.26
N LEU A 120 -7.53 -1.10 17.33
CA LEU A 120 -6.45 -2.08 17.37
C LEU A 120 -5.14 -1.30 17.35
N ARG A 121 -4.31 -1.48 18.38
CA ARG A 121 -2.98 -0.87 18.45
C ARG A 121 -2.18 -1.41 17.27
N SER A 122 -1.89 -0.57 16.28
CA SER A 122 -0.81 -0.85 15.34
C SER A 122 0.48 -0.93 16.16
N ASP A 123 1.29 -1.96 15.88
CA ASP A 123 2.67 -2.06 16.39
C ASP A 123 3.49 -0.90 15.83
N SER A 124 3.35 0.26 16.44
CA SER A 124 4.15 1.43 16.13
C SER A 124 5.55 1.21 16.69
N GLN A 125 6.41 0.54 15.90
CA GLN A 125 7.86 0.38 16.14
C GLN A 125 8.61 1.72 16.24
N TYR A 126 7.98 2.85 15.92
CA TYR A 126 8.52 4.20 16.10
C TYR A 126 7.63 4.95 17.07
N GLY A 127 8.02 5.05 18.36
CA GLY A 127 7.24 5.60 19.48
C GLY A 127 6.75 7.06 19.42
N GLY A 128 6.13 7.48 18.31
CA GLY A 128 5.36 8.71 18.15
C GLY A 128 3.92 8.39 17.72
N ARG A 129 3.01 9.35 17.89
CA ARG A 129 1.65 9.23 17.35
C ARG A 129 1.72 9.06 15.83
N GLU A 130 1.26 7.92 15.34
CA GLU A 130 1.16 7.65 13.91
C GLU A 130 0.27 8.72 13.24
N LEU A 131 0.70 9.25 12.10
CA LEU A 131 -0.03 10.29 11.39
C LEU A 131 -1.43 9.77 11.00
N PRO A 132 -2.51 10.56 11.14
CA PRO A 132 -3.87 10.11 10.81
C PRO A 132 -4.01 9.54 9.38
N VAL A 133 -3.24 10.09 8.44
CA VAL A 133 -3.21 9.61 7.05
C VAL A 133 -2.63 8.20 6.90
N VAL A 134 -1.65 7.83 7.73
CA VAL A 134 -1.01 6.50 7.67
C VAL A 134 -1.95 5.45 8.26
N GLU A 135 -2.70 5.78 9.30
CA GLU A 135 -3.74 4.90 9.82
C GLU A 135 -4.89 4.72 8.83
N ALA A 136 -5.39 5.83 8.25
CA ALA A 136 -6.42 5.77 7.22
C ALA A 136 -5.96 4.88 6.05
N ALA A 137 -4.70 4.99 5.66
CA ALA A 137 -4.08 4.13 4.66
C ALA A 137 -4.05 2.65 5.06
N PHE A 138 -3.61 2.32 6.27
CA PHE A 138 -3.60 0.95 6.77
C PHE A 138 -5.00 0.33 6.72
N ARG A 139 -6.00 1.06 7.23
CA ARG A 139 -7.41 0.65 7.22
C ARG A 139 -7.94 0.49 5.79
N CYS A 140 -7.57 1.38 4.88
CA CYS A 140 -7.93 1.31 3.47
C CYS A 140 -7.46 -0.01 2.84
N GLY A 141 -6.22 -0.43 3.14
CA GLY A 141 -5.67 -1.71 2.72
C GLY A 141 -6.47 -2.93 3.23
N SER A 142 -6.77 -2.97 4.53
CA SER A 142 -7.58 -4.05 5.13
C SER A 142 -8.98 -4.13 4.53
N LEU A 143 -9.67 -3.00 4.39
CA LEU A 143 -11.03 -2.95 3.84
C LEU A 143 -11.07 -3.39 2.37
N LEU A 144 -10.05 -3.04 1.60
CA LEU A 144 -9.98 -3.48 0.21
C LEU A 144 -9.71 -4.99 0.10
N ALA A 145 -8.92 -5.55 1.00
CA ALA A 145 -8.73 -7.00 1.08
C ALA A 145 -10.07 -7.72 1.33
N ASP A 146 -10.84 -7.27 2.32
CA ASP A 146 -12.17 -7.80 2.62
C ASP A 146 -13.13 -7.68 1.42
N ALA A 147 -13.11 -6.54 0.73
CA ALA A 147 -13.93 -6.32 -0.46
C ALA A 147 -13.56 -7.28 -1.62
N LEU A 148 -12.27 -7.47 -1.87
CA LEU A 148 -11.78 -8.40 -2.89
C LEU A 148 -12.12 -9.86 -2.55
N LEU A 149 -11.90 -10.29 -1.30
CA LEU A 149 -12.21 -11.63 -0.84
C LEU A 149 -13.72 -11.90 -0.88
N GLY A 150 -14.53 -10.96 -0.41
CA GLY A 150 -15.99 -11.03 -0.46
C GLY A 150 -16.54 -11.08 -1.90
N ALA A 151 -15.82 -10.49 -2.86
CA ALA A 151 -16.15 -10.57 -4.28
C ALA A 151 -15.64 -11.85 -4.97
N GLY A 152 -14.87 -12.70 -4.28
CA GLY A 152 -14.41 -13.99 -4.78
C GLY A 152 -12.97 -14.02 -5.29
N ALA A 153 -12.11 -13.06 -4.93
CA ALA A 153 -10.71 -13.02 -5.38
C ALA A 153 -9.92 -14.31 -5.07
N ALA A 154 -10.24 -15.01 -3.98
CA ALA A 154 -9.63 -16.30 -3.62
C ALA A 154 -9.94 -17.43 -4.62
N GLN A 155 -10.91 -17.25 -5.53
CA GLN A 155 -11.20 -18.19 -6.61
C GLN A 155 -10.29 -17.96 -7.83
N LEU A 156 -9.68 -16.79 -7.95
CA LEU A 156 -8.79 -16.42 -9.07
C LEU A 156 -7.33 -16.73 -8.76
N ALA A 157 -6.91 -16.51 -7.52
CA ALA A 157 -5.53 -16.66 -7.08
C ALA A 157 -5.47 -17.26 -5.67
N PRO A 158 -4.35 -17.93 -5.30
CA PRO A 158 -4.17 -18.46 -3.96
C PRO A 158 -3.98 -17.32 -2.95
N LEU A 159 -5.08 -16.87 -2.35
CA LEU A 159 -5.16 -15.77 -1.37
C LEU A 159 -5.84 -16.26 -0.08
N GLY A 160 -5.48 -15.68 1.07
CA GLY A 160 -6.14 -15.96 2.37
C GLY A 160 -5.96 -17.39 2.87
N ALA A 161 -4.90 -18.08 2.44
CA ALA A 161 -4.62 -19.46 2.81
C ALA A 161 -3.34 -19.54 3.64
N SER A 162 -3.45 -19.28 4.95
CA SER A 162 -2.55 -19.86 5.93
C SER A 162 -2.87 -21.36 6.04
N SER A 163 -2.02 -22.19 5.43
CA SER A 163 -1.97 -23.64 5.71
C SER A 163 -1.45 -23.90 7.12
#